data_AF-A0A2T1ABL2-F1
#
_entry.id   AF-A0A2T1ABL2-F1
#
_cell.length_a   1.000
_cell.length_b   1.000
_cell.length_c   1.000
_cell.angle_alpha   90.00
_cell.angle_beta   90.00
_cell.angle_gamma   90.00
#
_symmetry.space_group_name_H-M   'P 1'
#
loop_
_entity.id
_entity.type
_entity.pdbx_description
1 polymer ?
#
loop_
_entity_poly.entity_id
_entity_poly.type
_entity_poly.pdbx_seq_one_letter_code
_entity_poly.pdbx_strand_id
1 'polypeptide(L)'
;MTQTSFTPGPDTLTEMRAALGCFATGVVVVTTETKRGPLAITANSFTSVSLAPPLVLWCPALQSKRHDPFVDATHFSIHVMAERDIDTALHFARNGEVFDTHDWVESPEGVPALTQALVRLDCTHHAAHPGGDHTILVGEVLRVSQRGDLGAGLVFHQGKYGRFTD
;
A
#
# COMPACT_ATOMS: atom_id res chain seq x y z
N MET A 1 -5.82 11.42 34.18
CA MET A 1 -5.97 11.80 32.75
C MET A 1 -7.45 11.76 32.43
N THR A 2 -7.98 12.79 31.75
CA THR A 2 -9.39 12.83 31.33
C THR A 2 -9.55 12.13 29.99
N GLN A 3 -10.29 11.02 29.98
CA GLN A 3 -10.71 10.35 28.76
C GLN A 3 -11.82 11.18 28.10
N THR A 4 -11.65 11.49 26.81
CA THR A 4 -12.67 12.15 25.99
C THR A 4 -13.27 11.14 25.00
N SER A 5 -14.46 11.41 24.49
CA SER A 5 -15.13 10.57 23.49
C SER A 5 -15.93 11.46 22.54
N PHE A 6 -16.03 11.04 21.28
CA PHE A 6 -16.83 11.70 20.25
C PHE A 6 -17.49 10.64 19.36
N THR A 7 -18.59 10.98 18.70
CA THR A 7 -19.23 10.12 17.69
C THR A 7 -18.71 10.53 16.31
N PRO A 8 -18.17 9.61 15.49
CA PRO A 8 -17.76 9.92 14.12
C PRO A 8 -18.91 10.44 13.26
N GLY A 9 -18.69 11.51 12.50
CA GLY A 9 -19.64 12.15 11.60
C GLY A 9 -18.99 13.27 10.78
N PRO A 10 -19.76 13.98 9.92
CA PRO A 10 -19.22 15.05 9.06
C PRO A 10 -18.45 16.14 9.80
N ASP A 11 -18.88 16.49 11.02
CA ASP A 11 -18.27 17.53 11.84
C ASP A 11 -17.05 17.05 12.65
N THR A 12 -16.78 15.73 12.67
CA THR A 12 -15.69 15.12 13.46
C THR A 12 -14.67 14.37 12.60
N LEU A 13 -14.62 14.66 11.30
CA LEU A 13 -13.71 13.99 10.34
C LEU A 13 -12.23 14.25 10.66
N THR A 14 -11.90 15.40 11.23
CA THR A 14 -10.51 15.75 11.61
C THR A 14 -10.07 14.94 12.83
N GLU A 15 -10.93 14.85 13.83
CA GLU A 15 -10.74 14.08 15.06
C GLU A 15 -10.64 12.59 14.75
N MET A 16 -11.49 12.07 13.88
CA MET A 16 -11.43 10.67 13.42
C MET A 16 -10.10 10.38 12.72
N ARG A 17 -9.68 11.24 11.77
CA ARG A 17 -8.39 11.08 11.08
C ARG A 17 -7.20 11.16 12.04
N ALA A 18 -7.23 12.08 13.00
CA ALA A 18 -6.20 12.20 14.02
C ALA A 18 -6.13 10.94 14.91
N ALA A 19 -7.29 10.41 15.33
CA ALA A 19 -7.37 9.20 16.14
C ALA A 19 -6.82 7.97 15.38
N LEU A 20 -7.18 7.79 14.10
CA LEU A 20 -6.63 6.72 13.26
C LEU A 20 -5.12 6.87 13.05
N GLY A 21 -4.62 8.11 12.93
CA GLY A 21 -3.21 8.40 12.77
C GLY A 21 -2.32 8.01 13.96
N CYS A 22 -2.90 7.72 15.13
CA CYS A 22 -2.17 7.19 16.29
C CYS A 22 -1.72 5.73 16.08
N PHE A 23 -2.33 4.99 15.16
CA PHE A 23 -1.86 3.66 14.79
C PHE A 23 -0.73 3.79 13.76
N ALA A 24 0.51 3.54 14.19
CA ALA A 24 1.67 3.56 13.30
C ALA A 24 1.59 2.40 12.30
N THR A 25 1.99 2.68 11.06
CA THR A 25 1.94 1.72 9.94
C THR A 25 3.25 1.73 9.18
N GLY A 26 3.56 0.62 8.51
CA GLY A 26 4.51 0.64 7.41
C GLY A 26 3.91 1.34 6.19
N VAL A 27 4.76 1.72 5.24
CA VAL A 27 4.33 2.29 3.95
C VAL A 27 4.61 1.28 2.84
N VAL A 28 3.62 1.08 1.97
CA VAL A 28 3.75 0.24 0.78
C VAL A 28 3.48 1.02 -0.49
N VAL A 29 4.08 0.59 -1.60
CA VAL A 29 3.65 0.95 -2.95
C VAL A 29 3.06 -0.28 -3.61
N VAL A 30 1.79 -0.20 -4.00
CA VAL A 30 1.09 -1.25 -4.74
C VAL A 30 1.11 -0.91 -6.22
N THR A 31 1.34 -1.92 -7.06
CA THR A 31 1.54 -1.76 -8.50
C THR A 31 0.72 -2.78 -9.27
N THR A 32 0.25 -2.39 -10.45
CA THR A 32 -0.44 -3.28 -11.40
C THR A 32 -0.11 -2.83 -12.82
N GLU A 33 -0.22 -3.73 -13.78
CA GLU A 33 -0.18 -3.39 -15.19
C GLU A 33 -1.59 -3.04 -15.68
N THR A 34 -1.69 -2.10 -16.63
CA THR A 34 -2.97 -1.71 -17.24
C THR A 34 -2.83 -1.63 -18.76
N LYS A 35 -3.94 -1.52 -19.48
CA LYS A 35 -3.91 -1.29 -20.95
C LYS A 35 -3.19 -0.01 -21.38
N ARG A 36 -2.98 0.94 -20.45
CA ARG A 36 -2.31 2.22 -20.69
C ARG A 36 -0.87 2.23 -20.19
N GLY A 37 -0.36 1.12 -19.67
CA GLY A 37 0.94 1.00 -19.04
C GLY A 37 0.85 0.80 -17.51
N PRO A 38 2.01 0.88 -16.83
CA PRO A 38 2.14 0.58 -15.41
C PRO A 38 1.41 1.60 -14.54
N LEU A 39 0.87 1.14 -13.41
CA LEU A 39 0.13 1.97 -12.47
C LEU A 39 0.53 1.66 -11.01
N ALA A 40 0.62 2.70 -10.18
CA ALA A 40 0.96 2.59 -8.77
C ALA A 40 0.06 3.41 -7.82
N ILE A 41 -0.07 2.92 -6.59
CA ILE A 41 -0.65 3.63 -5.44
C ILE A 41 0.25 3.41 -4.22
N THR A 42 0.66 4.49 -3.57
CA THR A 42 1.20 4.42 -2.21
C THR A 42 0.05 4.26 -1.22
N ALA A 43 0.16 3.29 -0.32
CA ALA A 43 -0.84 2.99 0.69
C ALA A 43 -0.17 2.66 2.04
N ASN A 44 -0.94 2.83 3.11
CA ASN A 44 -0.54 2.39 4.46
C ASN A 44 -1.66 1.58 5.15
N SER A 45 -2.70 1.20 4.39
CA SER A 45 -3.79 0.32 4.83
C SER A 45 -3.45 -1.17 4.68
N PHE A 46 -2.19 -1.50 4.38
CA PHE A 46 -1.75 -2.87 4.17
C PHE A 46 -1.77 -3.67 5.48
N THR A 47 -2.22 -4.93 5.42
CA THR A 47 -2.05 -5.87 6.52
C THR A 47 -1.91 -7.31 6.03
N SER A 48 -1.17 -8.12 6.79
CA SER A 48 -1.19 -9.58 6.65
C SER A 48 -2.52 -10.13 7.18
N VAL A 49 -3.02 -11.20 6.55
CA VAL A 49 -4.32 -11.81 6.87
C VAL A 49 -4.17 -13.28 7.26
N SER A 50 -3.44 -14.06 6.45
CA SER A 50 -3.31 -15.51 6.65
C SER A 50 -1.96 -16.01 6.19
N LEU A 51 -1.45 -17.06 6.83
CA LEU A 51 -0.24 -17.77 6.41
C LEU A 51 -0.53 -18.96 5.48
N ALA A 52 -1.70 -19.59 5.60
CA ALA A 52 -2.10 -20.75 4.80
C ALA A 52 -3.62 -20.74 4.53
N PRO A 53 -4.08 -20.36 3.32
CA PRO A 53 -3.28 -19.82 2.20
C PRO A 53 -2.64 -18.46 2.57
N PRO A 54 -1.54 -18.05 1.92
CA PRO A 54 -0.84 -16.82 2.25
C PRO A 54 -1.62 -15.60 1.73
N LEU A 55 -2.38 -14.94 2.60
CA LEU A 55 -3.25 -13.82 2.23
C LEU A 55 -2.79 -12.51 2.86
N VAL A 56 -2.90 -11.44 2.09
CA VAL A 56 -2.71 -10.05 2.49
C VAL A 56 -3.87 -9.20 2.00
N LEU A 57 -4.08 -8.01 2.58
CA LEU A 57 -5.04 -7.05 2.07
C LEU A 57 -4.50 -5.61 2.09
N TRP A 58 -5.16 -4.76 1.31
CA TRP A 58 -5.04 -3.31 1.35
C TRP A 58 -6.34 -2.66 0.84
N CYS A 59 -6.47 -1.34 0.95
CA CYS A 59 -7.72 -0.65 0.70
C CYS A 59 -7.53 0.54 -0.26
N PRO A 60 -7.73 0.39 -1.58
CA PRO A 60 -7.79 1.53 -2.49
C PRO A 60 -9.08 2.34 -2.27
N ALA A 61 -8.96 3.68 -2.27
CA ALA A 61 -10.10 4.60 -2.13
C ALA A 61 -10.96 4.62 -3.39
N LEU A 62 -12.29 4.58 -3.25
CA LEU A 62 -13.24 4.62 -4.38
C LEU A 62 -13.09 5.90 -5.23
N GLN A 63 -12.71 7.01 -4.62
CA GLN A 63 -12.53 8.30 -5.31
C GLN A 63 -11.23 8.38 -6.12
N SER A 64 -10.31 7.43 -5.94
CA SER A 64 -9.07 7.40 -6.71
C SER A 64 -9.37 7.04 -8.16
N LYS A 65 -8.87 7.83 -9.12
CA LYS A 65 -8.91 7.47 -10.55
C LYS A 65 -8.18 6.17 -10.87
N ARG A 66 -7.40 5.66 -9.92
CA ARG A 66 -6.61 4.43 -9.99
C ARG A 66 -7.34 3.24 -9.38
N HIS A 67 -8.51 3.44 -8.77
CA HIS A 67 -9.27 2.41 -8.05
C HIS A 67 -9.61 1.20 -8.94
N ASP A 68 -10.42 1.41 -9.97
CA ASP A 68 -10.95 0.32 -10.81
C ASP A 68 -9.82 -0.52 -11.46
N PRO A 69 -8.74 0.10 -12.00
CA PRO A 69 -7.60 -0.67 -12.49
C PRO A 69 -7.00 -1.66 -11.49
N PHE A 70 -7.00 -1.37 -10.18
CA PHE A 70 -6.50 -2.30 -9.16
C PHE A 70 -7.54 -3.34 -8.76
N VAL A 71 -8.83 -2.96 -8.69
CA VAL A 71 -9.91 -3.90 -8.33
C VAL A 71 -10.15 -4.92 -9.44
N ASP A 72 -9.99 -4.51 -10.70
CA ASP A 72 -10.18 -5.37 -11.87
C ASP A 72 -8.91 -6.17 -12.25
N ALA A 73 -7.76 -5.90 -11.61
CA ALA A 73 -6.50 -6.53 -11.94
C ALA A 73 -6.45 -7.99 -11.46
N THR A 74 -6.03 -8.91 -12.34
CA THR A 74 -5.75 -10.31 -11.97
C THR A 74 -4.55 -10.44 -11.04
N HIS A 75 -3.54 -9.58 -11.22
CA HIS A 75 -2.30 -9.61 -10.45
C HIS A 75 -1.89 -8.19 -10.04
N PHE A 76 -1.29 -8.08 -8.87
CA PHE A 76 -0.68 -6.84 -8.39
C PHE A 76 0.50 -7.18 -7.47
N SER A 77 1.45 -6.25 -7.35
CA SER A 77 2.62 -6.42 -6.48
C SER A 77 2.63 -5.35 -5.39
N ILE A 78 2.80 -5.77 -4.14
CA ILE A 78 2.92 -4.90 -2.96
C ILE A 78 4.40 -4.78 -2.58
N HIS A 79 4.89 -3.55 -2.52
CA HIS A 79 6.28 -3.24 -2.19
C HIS A 79 6.36 -2.59 -0.81
N VAL A 80 6.95 -3.26 0.17
CA VAL A 80 7.25 -2.69 1.49
C VAL A 80 8.46 -1.77 1.36
N MET A 81 8.26 -0.50 1.68
CA MET A 81 9.25 0.54 1.41
C MET A 81 10.29 0.66 2.53
N ALA A 82 11.55 0.88 2.16
CA ALA A 82 12.59 1.25 3.12
C ALA A 82 12.50 2.73 3.50
N GLU A 83 13.04 3.10 4.66
CA GLU A 83 13.17 4.50 5.09
C GLU A 83 13.82 5.38 4.01
N ARG A 84 14.94 4.90 3.43
CA ARG A 84 15.69 5.60 2.38
C ARG A 84 14.91 5.82 1.07
N ASP A 85 13.81 5.08 0.87
CA ASP A 85 13.02 5.07 -0.36
C ASP A 85 11.73 5.92 -0.20
N ILE A 86 11.74 6.88 0.74
CA ILE A 86 10.62 7.81 0.99
C ILE A 86 10.21 8.59 -0.26
N ASP A 87 11.17 9.00 -1.09
CA ASP A 87 10.87 9.78 -2.30
C ASP A 87 10.05 8.97 -3.31
N THR A 88 10.31 7.66 -3.43
CA THR A 88 9.48 6.74 -4.23
C THR A 88 8.05 6.66 -3.70
N ALA A 89 7.89 6.51 -2.37
CA ALA A 89 6.57 6.46 -1.76
C ALA A 89 5.80 7.78 -1.95
N LEU A 90 6.45 8.93 -1.79
CA LEU A 90 5.84 10.25 -2.01
C LEU A 90 5.49 10.48 -3.48
N HIS A 91 6.34 10.00 -4.40
CA HIS A 91 6.11 10.08 -5.83
C HIS A 91 4.85 9.32 -6.22
N PHE A 92 4.74 8.03 -5.89
CA PHE A 92 3.57 7.22 -6.28
C PHE A 92 2.29 7.55 -5.51
N ALA A 93 2.38 8.27 -4.38
CA ALA A 93 1.23 8.89 -3.75
C ALA A 93 0.59 9.98 -4.65
N ARG A 94 1.40 10.68 -5.45
CA ARG A 94 0.98 11.81 -6.30
C ARG A 94 0.85 11.42 -7.79
N ASN A 95 1.82 10.69 -8.32
CA ASN A 95 2.07 10.48 -9.76
C ASN A 95 2.10 8.99 -10.13
N GLY A 96 0.99 8.30 -9.93
CA GLY A 96 0.92 6.83 -10.07
C GLY A 96 1.08 6.26 -11.49
N GLU A 97 1.08 7.08 -12.54
CA GLU A 97 1.30 6.63 -13.94
C GLU A 97 2.74 6.93 -14.42
N VAL A 98 3.55 7.61 -13.61
CA VAL A 98 4.85 8.15 -14.02
C VAL A 98 5.95 7.24 -13.48
N PHE A 99 6.39 6.27 -14.27
CA PHE A 99 7.39 5.26 -13.85
C PHE A 99 8.81 5.54 -14.39
N ASP A 100 8.98 6.52 -15.27
CA ASP A 100 10.24 6.87 -15.93
C ASP A 100 11.34 7.37 -14.99
N THR A 101 10.98 7.76 -13.77
CA THR A 101 11.90 8.26 -12.74
C THR A 101 12.38 7.18 -11.75
N HIS A 102 11.94 5.93 -11.90
CA HIS A 102 12.20 4.84 -10.94
C HIS A 102 12.54 3.53 -11.66
N ASP A 103 13.47 2.76 -11.10
CA ASP A 103 13.85 1.46 -11.66
C ASP A 103 12.80 0.39 -11.33
N TRP A 104 12.24 -0.21 -12.38
CA TRP A 104 11.30 -1.31 -12.28
C TRP A 104 11.57 -2.35 -13.36
N VAL A 105 11.14 -3.57 -13.08
CA VAL A 105 11.18 -4.71 -14.00
C VAL A 105 9.81 -5.35 -14.07
N GLU A 106 9.52 -6.08 -15.14
CA GLU A 106 8.29 -6.86 -15.20
C GLU A 106 8.42 -8.12 -14.32
N SER A 107 7.43 -8.39 -13.47
CA SER A 107 7.34 -9.65 -12.73
C SER A 107 6.94 -10.81 -13.68
N PRO A 108 7.10 -12.08 -13.27
CA PRO A 108 6.61 -13.21 -14.06
C PRO A 108 5.11 -13.16 -14.39
N GLU A 109 4.32 -12.43 -13.59
CA GLU A 109 2.88 -12.21 -13.78
C GLU A 109 2.55 -10.98 -14.64
N GLY A 110 3.56 -10.32 -15.21
CA GLY A 110 3.38 -9.15 -16.07
C GLY A 110 3.17 -7.84 -15.30
N VAL A 111 3.50 -7.78 -14.01
CA VAL A 111 3.27 -6.61 -13.15
C VAL A 111 4.54 -5.77 -13.03
N PRO A 112 4.48 -4.44 -13.11
CA PRO A 112 5.63 -3.56 -12.87
C PRO A 112 6.12 -3.68 -11.41
N ALA A 113 7.30 -4.22 -11.23
CA ALA A 113 7.91 -4.47 -9.93
C ALA A 113 9.08 -3.53 -9.65
N LEU A 114 8.95 -2.71 -8.61
CA LEU A 114 10.00 -1.78 -8.16
C LEU A 114 11.19 -2.54 -7.59
N THR A 115 12.40 -2.17 -8.01
CA THR A 115 13.62 -2.91 -7.68
C THR A 115 14.18 -2.58 -6.29
N GLN A 116 13.89 -1.39 -5.76
CA GLN A 116 14.48 -0.86 -4.52
C GLN A 116 13.79 -1.30 -3.21
N ALA A 117 12.59 -1.88 -3.28
CA ALA A 117 11.78 -2.24 -2.12
C ALA A 117 12.47 -3.23 -1.16
N LEU A 118 12.16 -3.17 0.14
CA LEU A 118 12.69 -4.13 1.13
C LEU A 118 12.16 -5.54 0.86
N VAL A 119 10.84 -5.60 0.66
CA VAL A 119 10.09 -6.82 0.38
C VAL A 119 9.09 -6.50 -0.72
N ARG A 120 8.97 -7.39 -1.69
CA ARG A 120 7.92 -7.40 -2.70
C ARG A 120 7.09 -8.67 -2.57
N LEU A 121 5.78 -8.52 -2.55
CA LEU A 121 4.80 -9.58 -2.54
C LEU A 121 4.06 -9.55 -3.88
N ASP A 122 4.33 -10.52 -4.75
CA ASP A 122 3.57 -10.69 -6.00
C ASP A 122 2.29 -11.46 -5.67
N CYS A 123 1.14 -10.86 -5.96
CA CYS A 123 -0.17 -11.36 -5.54
C CYS A 123 -1.07 -11.65 -6.73
N THR A 124 -1.92 -12.66 -6.61
CA THR A 124 -3.12 -12.79 -7.44
C THR A 124 -4.33 -12.27 -6.68
N HIS A 125 -5.27 -11.66 -7.40
CA HIS A 125 -6.51 -11.17 -6.83
C HIS A 125 -7.33 -12.34 -6.26
N HIS A 126 -7.61 -12.27 -4.96
CA HIS A 126 -8.34 -13.31 -4.24
C HIS A 126 -9.79 -12.90 -3.98
N ALA A 127 -10.02 -11.69 -3.46
CA ALA A 127 -11.36 -11.18 -3.20
C ALA A 127 -11.40 -9.64 -3.11
N ALA A 128 -12.56 -9.06 -3.38
CA ALA A 128 -12.84 -7.64 -3.18
C ALA A 128 -14.14 -7.47 -2.39
N HIS A 129 -14.14 -6.60 -1.39
CA HIS A 129 -15.30 -6.33 -0.54
C HIS A 129 -15.54 -4.83 -0.36
N PRO A 130 -16.80 -4.37 -0.26
CA PRO A 130 -17.09 -2.99 0.12
C PRO A 130 -16.53 -2.65 1.50
N GLY A 131 -15.85 -1.51 1.62
CA GLY A 131 -15.25 -1.00 2.86
C GLY A 131 -15.69 0.43 3.20
N GLY A 132 -16.92 0.82 2.83
CA GLY A 132 -17.38 2.20 2.92
C GLY A 132 -16.93 3.02 1.71
N ASP A 133 -16.04 4.00 1.92
CA ASP A 133 -15.45 4.83 0.87
C ASP A 133 -14.18 4.22 0.23
N HIS A 134 -13.87 2.98 0.59
CA HIS A 134 -12.78 2.16 0.04
C HIS A 134 -13.31 0.77 -0.38
N THR A 135 -12.54 0.08 -1.19
CA THR A 135 -12.67 -1.37 -1.42
C THR A 135 -11.61 -2.08 -0.59
N ILE A 136 -11.97 -3.15 0.13
CA ILE A 136 -11.00 -4.05 0.77
C ILE A 136 -10.57 -5.07 -0.28
N LEU A 137 -9.32 -4.98 -0.72
CA LEU A 137 -8.76 -5.86 -1.74
C LEU A 137 -7.85 -6.90 -1.09
N VAL A 138 -8.22 -8.17 -1.23
CA VAL A 138 -7.47 -9.33 -0.70
C VAL A 138 -6.69 -9.97 -1.83
N GLY A 139 -5.40 -10.17 -1.62
CA GLY A 139 -4.50 -10.87 -2.53
C GLY A 139 -3.94 -12.14 -1.91
N GLU A 140 -3.83 -13.19 -2.71
CA GLU A 140 -3.06 -14.39 -2.37
C GLU A 140 -1.63 -14.23 -2.87
N VAL A 141 -0.66 -14.35 -1.98
CA VAL A 141 0.76 -14.15 -2.27
C VAL A 141 1.30 -15.37 -3.02
N LEU A 142 1.68 -15.15 -4.27
CA LEU A 142 2.30 -16.15 -5.14
C LEU A 142 3.81 -16.23 -4.91
N ARG A 143 4.45 -15.10 -4.60
CA ARG A 143 5.89 -15.00 -4.46
C ARG A 143 6.30 -13.88 -3.53
N VAL A 144 7.34 -14.15 -2.75
CA VAL A 144 8.04 -13.15 -1.93
C VAL A 144 9.43 -12.94 -2.51
N SER A 145 9.78 -11.69 -2.81
CA SER A 145 11.15 -11.27 -3.11
C SER A 145 11.60 -10.31 -2.01
N GLN A 146 12.80 -10.49 -1.48
CA GLN A 146 13.31 -9.62 -0.42
C GLN A 146 14.79 -9.34 -0.59
N ARG A 147 15.24 -8.21 -0.08
CA ARG A 147 16.66 -7.90 0.01
C ARG A 147 17.35 -8.79 1.04
N GLY A 148 18.61 -9.14 0.79
CA GLY A 148 19.43 -9.87 1.76
C GLY A 148 19.74 -9.03 3.02
N ASP A 149 19.70 -7.71 2.90
CA ASP A 149 19.81 -6.73 3.96
C ASP A 149 18.44 -6.09 4.26
N LEU A 150 17.62 -6.73 5.10
CA LEU A 150 16.39 -6.11 5.59
C LEU A 150 16.75 -4.91 6.48
N GLY A 151 16.81 -3.72 5.86
CA GLY A 151 17.04 -2.44 6.54
C GLY A 151 15.79 -1.90 7.23
N ALA A 152 15.88 -0.67 7.76
CA ALA A 152 14.75 -0.01 8.41
C ALA A 152 13.61 0.29 7.42
N GLY A 153 12.39 -0.15 7.77
CA GLY A 153 11.18 0.15 7.02
C GLY A 153 10.72 1.60 7.19
N LEU A 154 10.09 2.15 6.16
CA LEU A 154 9.44 3.46 6.22
C LEU A 154 8.18 3.37 7.09
N VAL A 155 8.13 4.21 8.13
CA VAL A 155 6.99 4.29 9.06
C VAL A 155 6.17 5.54 8.76
N PHE A 156 4.85 5.41 8.84
CA PHE A 156 3.91 6.52 8.83
C PHE A 156 3.11 6.57 10.14
N HIS A 157 3.17 7.71 10.83
CA HIS A 157 2.49 7.93 12.11
C HIS A 157 2.10 9.41 12.25
N GLN A 158 0.83 9.68 12.58
CA GLN A 158 0.28 11.02 12.76
C GLN A 158 0.63 12.01 11.62
N GLY A 159 0.53 11.57 10.36
CA GLY A 159 0.81 12.42 9.21
C GLY A 159 2.29 12.65 8.91
N LYS A 160 3.21 11.97 9.61
CA LYS A 160 4.66 12.12 9.47
C LYS A 160 5.29 10.80 9.06
N TYR A 161 6.36 10.92 8.27
CA TYR A 161 7.22 9.81 7.91
C TYR A 161 8.39 9.72 8.89
N GLY A 162 8.86 8.51 9.11
CA GLY A 162 10.04 8.24 9.94
C GLY A 162 10.51 6.80 9.79
N ARG A 163 11.24 6.34 10.80
CA ARG A 163 11.77 4.99 10.90
C ARG A 163 11.47 4.39 12.26
N PHE A 164 11.49 3.07 12.33
CA PHE A 164 11.53 2.39 13.62
C PHE A 164 12.90 2.59 14.27
N THR A 165 12.91 2.83 15.58
CA THR A 165 14.12 2.90 16.40
C THR A 165 13.88 2.09 17.67
N ASP A 166 14.78 1.16 17.94
CA ASP A 166 14.78 0.30 19.13
C ASP A 166 14.94 1.10 20.44
#